data_AF-A0A8K0DFS9-F1
#
_entry.id   AF-A0A8K0DFS9-F1
#
_cell.length_a   1.000
_cell.length_b   1.000
_cell.length_c   1.000
_cell.angle_alpha   90.00
_cell.angle_beta   90.00
_cell.angle_gamma   90.00
#
_symmetry.space_group_name_H-M   'P 1'
#
loop_
_entity.id
_entity.type
_entity.pdbx_description
1 polymer ?
#
loop_
_entity_poly.entity_id
_entity_poly.type
_entity_poly.pdbx_seq_one_letter_code
_entity_poly.pdbx_strand_id
1 'polypeptide(L)'
;EYTVRPGTIDSGKPYEIKTTALLSLKCCLKNLEQFWIASNMNECGDFDDVVLFKKERKKKGVTYLIQLKHQDTPAQITRKDILEGKRHKEFYLIKYLDSCAKLSDTIANQNTQQSEVIDHFKNNPAITYIIFTNRNVAEELEFLDPIRSSSDLVNINGNVYKFKLEELNAFTATDS
;
A
#
# COMPACT_ATOMS: atom_id res chain seq x y z
N GLU A 1 7.01 -12.68 -26.82
CA GLU A 1 6.79 -11.32 -27.36
C GLU A 1 5.54 -10.73 -26.72
N TYR A 2 5.59 -9.45 -26.34
CA TYR A 2 4.49 -8.79 -25.62
C TYR A 2 3.80 -7.81 -26.57
N THR A 3 2.55 -8.11 -26.94
CA THR A 3 1.71 -7.22 -27.73
C THR A 3 0.96 -6.26 -26.82
N VAL A 4 1.41 -5.00 -26.80
CA VAL A 4 0.69 -3.88 -26.17
C VAL A 4 -0.57 -3.60 -27.00
N ARG A 5 -1.74 -3.49 -26.35
CA ARG A 5 -2.99 -3.12 -27.03
C ARG A 5 -2.86 -1.68 -27.57
N PRO A 6 -3.33 -1.37 -28.79
CA PRO A 6 -3.20 -0.03 -29.34
C PRO A 6 -4.02 0.97 -28.52
N GLY A 7 -3.38 2.04 -28.03
CA GLY A 7 -4.05 3.18 -27.40
C GLY A 7 -3.80 3.40 -25.90
N THR A 8 -3.11 2.49 -25.21
CA THR A 8 -2.78 2.65 -23.78
C THR A 8 -1.30 2.94 -23.63
N ILE A 9 -0.94 4.15 -23.20
CA ILE A 9 0.41 4.41 -22.66
C ILE A 9 0.41 3.73 -21.30
N ASP A 10 1.10 2.60 -21.19
CA ASP A 10 1.30 1.89 -19.93
C ASP A 10 2.35 2.65 -19.09
N SER A 11 2.01 3.86 -18.63
CA SER A 11 2.93 4.73 -17.88
C SER A 11 3.13 4.28 -16.43
N GLY A 12 2.25 3.44 -15.90
CA GLY A 12 2.35 2.86 -14.54
C GLY A 12 3.40 1.76 -14.44
N LYS A 13 3.46 0.85 -15.41
CA LYS A 13 4.34 -0.32 -15.34
C LYS A 13 5.84 -0.01 -15.29
N PRO A 14 6.38 0.97 -16.05
CA PRO A 14 7.77 1.39 -15.87
C PRO A 14 8.06 1.93 -14.46
N TYR A 15 7.09 2.61 -13.84
CA TYR A 15 7.22 3.12 -12.48
C TYR A 15 7.22 1.99 -11.44
N GLU A 16 6.35 1.00 -11.60
CA GLU A 16 6.33 -0.21 -10.78
C GLU A 16 7.67 -0.95 -10.85
N ILE A 17 8.18 -1.23 -12.07
CA ILE A 17 9.45 -1.92 -12.27
C ILE A 17 10.60 -1.16 -11.60
N LYS A 18 10.69 0.16 -11.80
CA LYS A 18 11.74 0.99 -11.20
C LYS A 18 11.66 0.99 -9.67
N THR A 19 10.44 1.10 -9.12
CA THR A 19 10.22 1.10 -7.66
C THR A 19 10.58 -0.23 -7.05
N THR A 20 10.13 -1.34 -7.64
CA THR A 20 10.48 -2.70 -7.23
C THR A 20 11.98 -2.92 -7.26
N ALA A 21 12.65 -2.57 -8.37
CA ALA A 21 14.10 -2.69 -8.49
C ALA A 21 14.86 -1.87 -7.43
N LEU A 22 14.42 -0.64 -7.18
CA LEU A 22 15.00 0.21 -6.13
C LEU A 22 14.84 -0.40 -4.73
N LEU A 23 13.66 -0.93 -4.41
CA LEU A 23 13.39 -1.60 -3.14
C LEU A 23 14.27 -2.85 -2.98
N SER A 24 14.40 -3.67 -4.02
CA SER A 24 15.27 -4.84 -4.02
C SER A 24 16.73 -4.46 -3.76
N LEU A 25 17.26 -3.44 -4.46
CA LEU A 25 18.63 -2.95 -4.24
C LEU A 25 18.82 -2.43 -2.82
N LYS A 26 17.86 -1.66 -2.30
CA LYS A 26 17.88 -1.20 -0.90
C LYS A 26 17.91 -2.38 0.08
N CYS A 27 17.15 -3.44 -0.16
CA CYS A 27 17.16 -4.64 0.67
C CYS A 27 18.51 -5.38 0.59
N CYS A 28 19.09 -5.54 -0.59
CA CYS A 28 20.42 -6.15 -0.77
C CYS A 28 21.53 -5.40 -0.04
N LEU A 29 21.42 -4.07 0.05
CA LEU A 29 22.39 -3.22 0.75
C LEU A 29 22.17 -3.18 2.27
N LYS A 30 21.10 -3.78 2.78
CA LYS A 30 20.80 -3.86 4.21
C LYS A 30 21.23 -5.23 4.75
N ASN A 31 21.63 -5.27 6.02
CA ASN A 31 21.99 -6.50 6.71
C ASN A 31 20.73 -7.28 7.14
N LEU A 32 19.92 -7.69 6.16
CA LEU A 32 18.70 -8.47 6.37
C LEU A 32 19.06 -9.96 6.52
N GLU A 33 18.37 -10.65 7.41
CA GLU A 33 18.42 -12.12 7.52
C GLU A 33 17.70 -12.76 6.33
N GLN A 34 16.59 -12.18 5.91
CA GLN A 34 15.77 -12.66 4.80
C GLN A 34 14.98 -11.50 4.21
N PHE A 35 14.81 -11.50 2.88
CA PHE A 35 13.82 -10.65 2.22
C PHE A 35 13.33 -11.32 0.93
N TRP A 36 12.14 -10.94 0.49
CA TRP A 36 11.62 -11.27 -0.83
C TRP A 36 10.68 -10.17 -1.29
N ILE A 37 10.53 -10.03 -2.60
CA ILE A 37 9.63 -9.07 -3.22
C ILE A 37 8.76 -9.79 -4.26
N ALA A 38 7.49 -9.45 -4.32
CA ALA A 38 6.53 -9.94 -5.30
C ALA A 38 5.68 -8.77 -5.82
N SER A 39 4.99 -8.98 -6.95
CA SER A 39 4.11 -8.01 -7.59
C SER A 39 2.90 -8.74 -8.19
N ASN A 40 1.77 -8.05 -8.32
CA ASN A 40 0.50 -8.58 -8.83
C ASN A 40 0.01 -9.81 -8.03
N MET A 41 0.06 -9.71 -6.69
CA MET A 41 -0.43 -10.78 -5.81
C MET A 41 -1.93 -10.65 -5.58
N ASN A 42 -2.72 -11.49 -6.26
CA ASN A 42 -4.19 -11.44 -6.25
C ASN A 42 -4.79 -11.51 -4.83
N GLU A 43 -4.14 -12.21 -3.90
CA GLU A 43 -4.58 -12.38 -2.52
C GLU A 43 -4.32 -11.16 -1.62
N CYS A 44 -3.73 -10.08 -2.15
CA CYS A 44 -3.40 -8.86 -1.39
C CYS A 44 -4.44 -7.73 -1.54
N GLY A 45 -5.56 -7.99 -2.22
CA GLY A 45 -6.61 -7.00 -2.44
C GLY A 45 -6.12 -5.80 -3.26
N ASP A 46 -6.45 -4.59 -2.83
CA ASP A 46 -6.03 -3.33 -3.48
C ASP A 46 -4.56 -2.93 -3.21
N PHE A 47 -3.74 -3.83 -2.68
CA PHE A 47 -2.31 -3.60 -2.39
C PHE A 47 -1.44 -4.69 -3.05
N ASP A 48 -1.66 -4.91 -4.34
CA ASP A 48 -1.04 -5.98 -5.11
C ASP A 48 0.16 -5.54 -5.94
N ASP A 49 0.35 -4.23 -6.19
CA ASP A 49 1.45 -3.72 -7.03
C ASP A 49 2.83 -4.22 -6.55
N VAL A 50 3.14 -4.04 -5.25
CA VAL A 50 4.38 -4.53 -4.65
C VAL A 50 4.13 -5.10 -3.25
N VAL A 51 4.57 -6.35 -3.03
CA VAL A 51 4.60 -6.99 -1.72
C VAL A 51 6.06 -7.23 -1.33
N LEU A 52 6.49 -6.62 -0.23
CA LEU A 52 7.85 -6.75 0.28
C LEU A 52 7.84 -7.37 1.67
N PHE A 53 8.47 -8.53 1.82
CA PHE A 53 8.82 -9.05 3.14
C PHE A 53 10.28 -8.77 3.46
N LYS A 54 10.55 -8.34 4.69
CA LYS A 54 11.92 -8.32 5.23
C LYS A 54 11.96 -8.79 6.66
N LYS A 55 13.08 -9.40 7.02
CA LYS A 55 13.43 -9.82 8.38
C LYS A 55 14.86 -9.41 8.68
N GLU A 56 15.04 -8.66 9.76
CA GLU A 56 16.36 -8.37 10.32
C GLU A 56 16.71 -9.41 11.38
N ARG A 57 18.01 -9.64 11.60
CA ARG A 57 18.49 -10.62 12.57
C ARG A 57 17.90 -10.35 13.96
N LYS A 58 17.32 -11.39 14.58
CA LYS A 58 16.65 -11.32 15.90
C LYS A 58 15.40 -10.43 15.97
N LYS A 59 14.90 -9.90 14.84
CA LYS A 59 13.63 -9.16 14.78
C LYS A 59 12.55 -10.03 14.15
N LYS A 60 11.29 -9.71 14.43
CA LYS A 60 10.16 -10.29 13.71
C LYS A 60 10.20 -9.82 12.24
N GLY A 61 9.78 -10.70 11.34
CA GLY A 61 9.59 -10.32 9.94
C GLY A 61 8.43 -9.33 9.80
N VAL A 62 8.54 -8.43 8.83
CA VAL A 62 7.50 -7.45 8.50
C VAL A 62 7.18 -7.55 7.02
N THR A 63 5.90 -7.59 6.70
CA THR A 63 5.40 -7.57 5.32
C THR A 63 4.82 -6.20 5.02
N TYR A 64 5.26 -5.60 3.93
CA TYR A 64 4.76 -4.34 3.39
C TYR A 64 3.93 -4.64 2.15
N LEU A 65 2.65 -4.26 2.17
CA LEU A 65 1.75 -4.32 1.03
C LEU A 65 1.64 -2.92 0.45
N ILE A 66 2.14 -2.71 -0.76
CA ILE A 66 2.40 -1.38 -1.31
C ILE A 66 1.60 -1.22 -2.60
N GLN A 67 0.68 -0.26 -2.61
CA GLN A 67 0.03 0.24 -3.80
C GLN A 67 0.79 1.45 -4.34
N LEU A 68 1.19 1.41 -5.61
CA LEU A 68 1.87 2.49 -6.30
C LEU A 68 0.87 3.37 -7.05
N LYS A 69 1.04 4.69 -6.94
CA LYS A 69 0.28 5.69 -7.70
C LYS A 69 1.24 6.69 -8.31
N HIS A 70 1.30 6.69 -9.64
CA HIS A 70 2.16 7.58 -10.41
C HIS A 70 1.34 8.41 -11.40
N GLN A 71 1.73 9.66 -11.57
CA GLN A 71 1.21 10.56 -12.59
C GLN A 71 2.36 11.30 -13.26
N ASP A 72 2.41 11.33 -14.58
CA ASP A 72 3.51 11.96 -15.34
C ASP A 72 3.63 13.46 -15.05
N THR A 73 2.49 14.13 -14.87
CA THR A 73 2.41 15.51 -14.39
C THR A 73 1.68 15.51 -13.05
N PRO A 74 2.39 15.34 -11.91
CA PRO A 74 1.75 15.18 -10.62
C PRO A 74 1.06 16.49 -10.20
N ALA A 75 -0.26 16.44 -10.05
CA ALA A 75 -1.00 17.52 -9.42
C ALA A 75 -0.93 17.39 -7.89
N GLN A 76 -1.15 18.48 -7.17
CA GLN A 76 -1.34 18.41 -5.72
C GLN A 76 -2.62 17.63 -5.39
N ILE A 77 -2.62 16.83 -4.32
CA ILE A 77 -3.84 16.23 -3.74
C ILE A 77 -4.23 16.99 -2.48
N THR A 78 -5.52 17.25 -2.33
CA THR A 78 -6.08 17.81 -1.09
C THR A 78 -6.55 16.70 -0.16
N ARG A 79 -6.74 17.00 1.13
CA ARG A 79 -7.39 16.08 2.08
C ARG A 79 -8.77 15.63 1.59
N LYS A 80 -9.53 16.55 0.98
CA LYS A 80 -10.85 16.29 0.40
C LYS A 80 -10.78 15.24 -0.73
N ASP A 81 -9.77 15.32 -1.59
CA ASP A 81 -9.58 14.36 -2.68
C ASP A 81 -9.35 12.94 -2.15
N ILE A 82 -8.59 12.85 -1.06
CA ILE A 82 -8.23 11.60 -0.38
C ILE A 82 -9.45 10.99 0.35
N LEU A 83 -10.29 11.83 0.98
CA LEU A 83 -11.44 11.39 1.78
C LEU A 83 -12.74 11.20 1.00
N GLU A 84 -12.98 11.95 -0.08
CA GLU A 84 -14.25 11.89 -0.82
C GLU A 84 -14.14 11.10 -2.12
N GLY A 85 -12.93 10.94 -2.67
CA GLY A 85 -12.71 10.25 -3.93
C GLY A 85 -13.40 10.88 -5.15
N LYS A 86 -13.95 12.10 -5.07
CA LYS A 86 -14.71 12.71 -6.18
C LYS A 86 -13.84 13.11 -7.37
N ARG A 87 -12.66 13.68 -7.10
CA ARG A 87 -11.74 14.21 -8.14
C ARG A 87 -10.60 13.24 -8.48
N HIS A 88 -10.18 12.45 -7.50
CA HIS A 88 -9.02 11.56 -7.57
C HIS A 88 -9.35 10.21 -6.92
N LYS A 89 -10.25 9.44 -7.56
CA LYS A 89 -10.74 8.14 -7.07
C LYS A 89 -9.61 7.17 -6.72
N GLU A 90 -8.49 7.27 -7.41
CA GLU A 90 -7.31 6.44 -7.22
C GLU A 90 -6.60 6.66 -5.86
N PHE A 91 -6.86 7.79 -5.20
CA PHE A 91 -6.36 8.16 -3.87
C PHE A 91 -7.43 8.07 -2.77
N TYR A 92 -8.61 7.54 -3.09
CA TYR A 92 -9.70 7.40 -2.14
C TYR A 92 -9.34 6.39 -1.05
N LEU A 93 -8.93 6.88 0.13
CA LEU A 93 -8.37 6.05 1.20
C LEU A 93 -9.36 5.04 1.75
N ILE A 94 -10.65 5.37 1.77
CA ILE A 94 -11.69 4.49 2.30
C ILE A 94 -11.72 3.15 1.55
N LYS A 95 -11.53 3.15 0.22
CA LYS A 95 -11.41 1.91 -0.57
C LYS A 95 -10.30 1.00 -0.03
N TYR A 96 -9.14 1.58 0.31
CA TYR A 96 -8.00 0.83 0.81
C TYR A 96 -8.23 0.30 2.22
N LEU A 97 -8.97 1.02 3.07
CA LEU A 97 -9.36 0.53 4.39
C LEU A 97 -10.28 -0.68 4.30
N ASP A 98 -11.26 -0.65 3.39
CA ASP A 98 -12.11 -1.81 3.12
C ASP A 98 -11.27 -3.02 2.67
N SER A 99 -10.25 -2.78 1.85
CA SER A 99 -9.31 -3.83 1.44
C SER A 99 -8.50 -4.37 2.63
N CYS A 100 -8.01 -3.51 3.53
CA CYS A 100 -7.31 -3.93 4.75
C CYS A 100 -8.20 -4.78 5.67
N ALA A 101 -9.46 -4.38 5.84
CA ALA A 101 -10.44 -5.11 6.66
C ALA A 101 -10.72 -6.49 6.05
N LYS A 102 -11.03 -6.55 4.76
CA LYS A 102 -11.27 -7.81 4.04
C LYS A 102 -10.08 -8.75 4.09
N LEU A 103 -8.86 -8.24 3.91
CA LEU A 103 -7.66 -9.05 4.02
C LEU A 103 -7.45 -9.57 5.44
N SER A 104 -7.69 -8.72 6.45
CA SER A 104 -7.58 -9.14 7.86
C SER A 104 -8.58 -10.24 8.20
N ASP A 105 -9.83 -10.13 7.73
CA ASP A 105 -10.85 -11.18 7.88
C ASP A 105 -10.45 -12.46 7.14
N THR A 106 -9.88 -12.33 5.94
CA THR A 106 -9.39 -13.46 5.14
C THR A 106 -8.27 -14.20 5.87
N ILE A 107 -7.30 -13.47 6.41
CA ILE A 107 -6.20 -14.02 7.22
C ILE A 107 -6.75 -14.69 8.48
N ALA A 108 -7.76 -14.13 9.13
CA ALA A 108 -8.35 -14.71 10.34
C ALA A 108 -9.13 -16.02 10.06
N ASN A 109 -9.86 -16.07 8.94
CA ASN A 109 -10.90 -17.08 8.72
C ASN A 109 -10.54 -18.18 7.68
N GLN A 110 -9.61 -17.95 6.76
CA GLN A 110 -9.24 -18.99 5.79
C GLN A 110 -8.44 -20.12 6.47
N ASN A 111 -8.52 -21.36 6.01
CA ASN A 111 -7.69 -22.45 6.52
C ASN A 111 -6.29 -22.43 5.90
N THR A 112 -5.26 -22.76 6.70
CA THR A 112 -3.83 -22.68 6.34
C THR A 112 -3.35 -23.72 5.29
N GLN A 113 -4.23 -24.19 4.41
CA GLN A 113 -3.91 -25.18 3.38
C GLN A 113 -4.37 -24.74 1.99
N GLN A 114 -4.88 -23.52 1.85
CA GLN A 114 -5.49 -23.03 0.61
C GLN A 114 -4.70 -21.93 -0.10
N SER A 115 -3.76 -21.25 0.58
CA SER A 115 -2.91 -20.22 -0.03
C SER A 115 -1.62 -20.01 0.76
N GLU A 116 -0.48 -20.20 0.09
CA GLU A 116 0.85 -19.94 0.66
C GLU A 116 1.03 -18.48 1.10
N VAL A 117 0.38 -17.54 0.40
CA VAL A 117 0.39 -16.11 0.72
C VAL A 117 -0.29 -15.86 2.06
N ILE A 118 -1.48 -16.45 2.25
CA ILE A 118 -2.25 -16.30 3.49
C ILE A 118 -1.54 -17.01 4.65
N ASP A 119 -0.91 -18.15 4.39
CA ASP A 119 -0.06 -18.83 5.37
C ASP A 119 1.13 -17.97 5.80
N HIS A 120 1.78 -17.29 4.85
CA HIS A 120 2.84 -16.34 5.16
C HIS A 120 2.34 -15.22 6.09
N PHE A 121 1.18 -14.63 5.79
CA PHE A 121 0.60 -13.56 6.60
C PHE A 121 0.22 -14.01 8.02
N LYS A 122 -0.32 -15.22 8.17
CA LYS A 122 -0.61 -15.79 9.50
C LYS A 122 0.63 -16.00 10.34
N ASN A 123 1.70 -16.48 9.71
CA ASN A 123 2.98 -16.72 10.37
C ASN A 123 3.77 -15.41 10.61
N ASN A 124 3.47 -14.35 9.86
CA ASN A 124 4.12 -13.04 9.95
C ASN A 124 3.06 -11.92 10.07
N PRO A 125 2.41 -11.78 11.24
CA PRO A 125 1.26 -10.89 11.41
C PRO A 125 1.61 -9.40 11.39
N ALA A 126 2.90 -9.04 11.35
CA ALA A 126 3.32 -7.66 11.20
C ALA A 126 3.18 -7.24 9.74
N ILE A 127 2.00 -6.75 9.38
CA ILE A 127 1.66 -6.26 8.04
C ILE A 127 1.53 -4.74 8.09
N THR A 128 2.14 -4.06 7.12
CA THR A 128 2.04 -2.61 6.93
C THR A 128 1.51 -2.33 5.53
N TYR A 129 0.43 -1.58 5.44
CA TYR A 129 -0.20 -1.21 4.18
C TYR A 129 0.31 0.18 3.77
N ILE A 130 0.75 0.32 2.53
CA ILE A 130 1.35 1.56 2.02
C ILE A 130 0.67 1.97 0.72
N ILE A 131 0.25 3.23 0.62
CA ILE A 131 -0.03 3.85 -0.67
C ILE A 131 1.17 4.75 -0.99
N PHE A 132 1.93 4.45 -2.02
CA PHE A 132 3.11 5.21 -2.39
C PHE A 132 2.83 6.09 -3.61
N THR A 133 3.08 7.40 -3.50
CA THR A 133 2.71 8.37 -4.55
C THR A 133 3.79 9.40 -4.86
N ASN A 134 3.84 9.83 -6.13
CA ASN A 134 4.67 10.95 -6.57
C ASN A 134 3.97 12.32 -6.45
N ARG A 135 2.76 12.37 -5.91
CA ARG A 135 2.00 13.61 -5.67
C ARG A 135 2.31 14.21 -4.29
N ASN A 136 2.27 15.54 -4.20
CA ASN A 136 2.33 16.25 -2.93
C ASN A 136 0.94 16.40 -2.32
N VAL A 137 0.83 16.24 -1.01
CA VAL A 137 -0.40 16.54 -0.25
C VAL A 137 -0.38 18.01 0.16
N ALA A 138 -1.47 18.74 -0.08
CA ALA A 138 -1.55 20.19 0.08
C ALA A 138 -1.55 20.70 1.52
N GLU A 139 -1.99 19.87 2.45
CA GLU A 139 -2.17 20.23 3.85
C GLU A 139 -1.23 19.39 4.71
N GLU A 140 -0.65 20.00 5.75
CA GLU A 140 0.00 19.27 6.84
C GLU A 140 -1.06 18.38 7.49
N LEU A 141 -1.05 17.09 7.16
CA LEU A 141 -1.87 16.11 7.86
C LEU A 141 -1.16 15.79 9.18
N GLU A 142 -1.75 16.20 10.29
CA GLU A 142 -1.22 15.93 11.62
C GLU A 142 -1.16 14.43 11.91
N PHE A 143 -0.03 14.03 12.50
CA PHE A 143 0.35 12.66 12.79
C PHE A 143 -0.54 12.05 13.87
N LEU A 144 -1.02 10.83 13.63
CA LEU A 144 -1.73 10.06 14.64
C LEU A 144 -1.07 8.70 14.87
N ASP A 145 -0.98 8.36 16.16
CA ASP A 145 -0.35 7.16 16.71
C ASP A 145 -0.90 5.86 16.08
N PRO A 146 -0.08 4.79 16.01
CA PRO A 146 -0.42 3.56 15.32
C PRO A 146 -1.48 2.78 16.09
N ILE A 147 -2.75 2.94 15.70
CA ILE A 147 -3.78 1.95 16.00
C ILE A 147 -3.58 0.78 15.02
N ARG A 148 -3.80 -0.44 15.53
CA ARG A 148 -3.46 -1.80 15.06
C ARG A 148 -3.76 -2.21 13.60
N SER A 149 -4.07 -1.28 12.71
CA SER A 149 -4.19 -1.50 11.26
C SER A 149 -4.07 -0.14 10.54
N SER A 150 -2.86 0.40 10.42
CA SER A 150 -2.65 1.66 9.68
C SER A 150 -2.36 1.37 8.21
N SER A 151 -3.12 2.01 7.31
CA SER A 151 -2.69 2.24 5.94
C SER A 151 -1.96 3.58 5.91
N ASP A 152 -0.65 3.52 5.64
CA ASP A 152 0.22 4.67 5.60
C ASP A 152 0.28 5.19 4.14
N LEU A 153 -0.08 6.46 3.89
CA LEU A 153 0.19 7.10 2.60
C LEU A 153 1.60 7.69 2.65
N VAL A 154 2.46 7.35 1.70
CA VAL A 154 3.86 7.79 1.68
C VAL A 154 4.16 8.47 0.36
N ASN A 155 4.69 9.70 0.40
CA ASN A 155 5.11 10.38 -0.83
C ASN A 155 6.59 10.10 -1.19
N ILE A 156 7.00 10.56 -2.38
CA ILE A 156 8.39 10.43 -2.86
C ILE A 156 9.46 11.07 -1.96
N ASN A 157 9.08 12.05 -1.13
CA ASN A 157 9.98 12.71 -0.18
C ASN A 157 10.11 11.91 1.13
N GLY A 158 9.37 10.81 1.27
CA GLY A 158 9.34 10.00 2.48
C GLY A 158 8.40 10.53 3.56
N ASN A 159 7.55 11.51 3.25
CA ASN A 159 6.54 11.98 4.19
C ASN A 159 5.49 10.87 4.35
N VAL A 160 5.24 10.48 5.60
CA VAL A 160 4.24 9.47 5.96
C VAL A 160 3.00 10.19 6.48
N TYR A 161 1.86 9.90 5.87
CA TYR A 161 0.54 10.41 6.21
C TYR A 161 -0.30 9.24 6.76
N LYS A 162 -0.64 9.30 8.05
CA LYS A 162 -1.44 8.28 8.73
C LYS A 162 -2.86 8.79 8.95
N PHE A 163 -3.82 7.88 8.91
CA PHE A 163 -5.23 8.22 9.07
C PHE A 163 -5.85 7.34 10.16
N LYS A 164 -6.63 7.94 11.07
CA LYS A 164 -7.45 7.18 12.02
C LYS A 164 -8.76 6.77 11.36
N LEU A 165 -9.15 5.51 11.57
CA LEU A 165 -10.44 4.98 11.12
C LEU A 165 -11.63 5.84 11.61
N GLU A 166 -11.55 6.37 12.82
CA GLU A 166 -12.56 7.25 13.43
C GLU A 166 -12.75 8.56 12.64
N GLU A 167 -11.67 9.13 12.08
CA GLU A 167 -11.72 10.37 11.30
C GLU A 167 -12.30 10.14 9.90
N LEU A 168 -12.08 8.95 9.35
CA LEU A 168 -12.68 8.52 8.09
C LEU A 168 -14.19 8.28 8.25
N ASN A 169 -14.59 7.64 9.34
CA ASN A 169 -16.00 7.38 9.65
C ASN A 169 -16.79 8.65 9.99
N ALA A 170 -16.20 9.57 10.76
CA ALA A 170 -16.84 10.85 11.10
C ALA A 170 -17.13 11.71 9.85
N PHE A 171 -16.25 11.65 8.85
CA PHE A 171 -16.43 12.38 7.59
C PHE A 171 -17.55 11.78 6.72
N THR A 172 -17.70 10.45 6.71
CA THR A 172 -18.82 9.79 5.99
C THR A 172 -20.19 10.01 6.64
N ALA A 173 -20.23 10.29 7.94
CA ALA A 173 -21.48 10.52 8.69
C ALA A 173 -22.01 11.96 8.59
N THR A 174 -21.18 12.92 8.18
CA THR A 174 -21.57 14.34 8.01
C THR A 174 -22.14 14.67 6.64
N ASP A 175 -22.09 13.74 5.68
CA ASP A 175 -22.56 13.90 4.29
C ASP A 175 -23.79 13.01 3.96
N SER A 176 -24.44 12.43 4.98
CA SER A 176 -25.68 11.64 4.86
C SER A 176 -26.89 12.33 5.49
#